data_AF-A0A952UDJ8-F1
#
_entry.id   AF-A0A952UDJ8-F1
#
_cell.length_a   1.000
_cell.length_b   1.000
_cell.length_c   1.000
_cell.angle_alpha   90.00
_cell.angle_beta   90.00
_cell.angle_gamma   90.00
#
_symmetry.space_group_name_H-M   'P 1'
#
loop_
_entity.id
_entity.type
_entity.pdbx_description
1 polymer ?
#
loop_
_entity_poly.entity_id
_entity_poly.type
_entity_poly.pdbx_seq_one_letter_code
_entity_poly.pdbx_strand_id
1 'polypeptide(L)'
;MSDSPPLNQPPIVAPVAPFSFENGEPSPSPLPTDPPNPRRRGRLVLILVLSVGLPLLALGGTAGYLVLSGAFADPEPPHLSAVQSERIESEVIERSDLLGTLDAQRDEYNTEVSQWEQSASWAATELESSAQPTPSVSNPGGGAMPGDDPYGRAFLDSIGATDVTVVFEAGPENCGYSGGHDDGYVYAGGCFNGAYPNTLFMAWDEGAEDIVRSIFVHEAMHWYQNEHYLQATYLADFAGIDSSTYNERWEADASCRAVYVYGIPIEDYADSSSPCTINGWYEGFIGDYLASLGAKLTEPDPAAFELVEASRP
;
A
#
# COMPACT_ATOMS: atom_id res chain seq x y z
N MET A 1 -35.02 -56.35 33.31
CA MET A 1 -35.93 -56.55 32.17
C MET A 1 -36.50 -55.17 31.85
N SER A 2 -35.88 -54.39 30.95
CA SER A 2 -35.96 -54.50 29.47
C SER A 2 -37.39 -54.19 29.00
N ASP A 3 -37.69 -53.24 28.11
CA ASP A 3 -36.91 -52.57 27.07
C ASP A 3 -37.50 -51.18 26.76
N SER A 4 -36.63 -50.24 26.35
CA SER A 4 -37.01 -48.98 25.68
C SER A 4 -37.01 -49.18 24.16
N PRO A 5 -37.93 -48.57 23.38
CA PRO A 5 -37.88 -48.61 21.92
C PRO A 5 -36.85 -47.61 21.36
N PRO A 6 -36.32 -47.86 20.14
CA PRO A 6 -35.12 -47.19 19.62
C PRO A 6 -35.41 -45.82 18.99
N LEU A 7 -34.40 -44.96 19.07
CA LEU A 7 -34.25 -43.69 18.38
C LEU A 7 -34.26 -43.87 16.86
N ASN A 8 -35.11 -43.10 16.19
CA ASN A 8 -35.14 -42.96 14.74
C ASN A 8 -34.18 -41.80 14.38
N GLN A 9 -32.91 -42.09 14.10
CA GLN A 9 -31.96 -41.10 13.60
C GLN A 9 -32.10 -40.97 12.07
N PRO A 10 -32.29 -39.76 11.53
CA PRO A 10 -32.09 -39.51 10.10
C PRO A 10 -30.59 -39.60 9.75
N PRO A 11 -30.24 -39.90 8.48
CA PRO A 11 -28.86 -40.11 8.07
C PRO A 11 -28.03 -38.83 8.22
N ILE A 12 -26.84 -38.99 8.81
CA ILE A 12 -25.78 -37.98 8.88
C ILE A 12 -25.37 -37.65 7.44
N VAL A 13 -25.82 -36.50 6.94
CA VAL A 13 -25.20 -35.84 5.79
C VAL A 13 -23.99 -35.10 6.35
N ALA A 14 -22.81 -35.43 5.86
CA ALA A 14 -21.58 -34.77 6.24
C ALA A 14 -21.67 -33.26 5.95
N PRO A 15 -21.37 -32.36 6.90
CA PRO A 15 -21.22 -30.95 6.58
C PRO A 15 -19.94 -30.78 5.76
N VAL A 16 -20.11 -30.18 4.59
CA VAL A 16 -19.04 -29.62 3.77
C VAL A 16 -18.38 -28.50 4.59
N ALA A 17 -17.06 -28.59 4.80
CA ALA A 17 -16.24 -27.47 5.25
C ALA A 17 -15.60 -26.80 4.02
N PRO A 18 -15.13 -25.54 4.12
CA PRO A 18 -15.83 -24.40 4.68
C PRO A 18 -15.71 -23.17 3.73
N PHE A 19 -16.43 -22.09 4.02
CA PHE A 19 -16.24 -20.72 3.50
C PHE A 19 -16.09 -20.56 1.97
N SER A 20 -17.21 -20.32 1.29
CA SER A 20 -17.17 -19.50 0.08
C SER A 20 -17.24 -18.04 0.52
N PHE A 21 -16.11 -17.34 0.46
CA PHE A 21 -16.16 -15.90 0.28
C PHE A 21 -16.79 -15.67 -1.08
N GLU A 22 -18.05 -15.23 -1.08
CA GLU A 22 -18.61 -14.61 -2.26
C GLU A 22 -17.71 -13.42 -2.54
N ASN A 23 -16.91 -13.54 -3.60
CA ASN A 23 -16.04 -12.47 -4.07
C ASN A 23 -16.92 -11.25 -4.28
N GLY A 24 -16.91 -10.33 -3.32
CA GLY A 24 -17.33 -8.97 -3.56
C GLY A 24 -16.42 -8.46 -4.66
N GLU A 25 -16.93 -8.46 -5.90
CA GLU A 25 -16.26 -7.83 -7.02
C GLU A 25 -15.80 -6.45 -6.56
N PRO A 26 -14.51 -6.09 -6.69
CA PRO A 26 -14.12 -4.73 -6.48
C PRO A 26 -14.94 -3.89 -7.45
N SER A 27 -15.83 -3.05 -6.92
CA SER A 27 -16.50 -2.02 -7.72
C SER A 27 -15.40 -1.27 -8.45
N PRO A 28 -15.42 -1.22 -9.80
CA PRO A 28 -14.40 -0.52 -10.54
C PRO A 28 -14.55 0.97 -10.24
N SER A 29 -13.64 1.51 -9.43
CA SER A 29 -13.48 2.95 -9.30
C SER A 29 -13.30 3.54 -10.72
N PRO A 30 -14.05 4.59 -11.07
CA PRO A 30 -14.12 5.07 -12.44
C PRO A 30 -12.77 5.62 -12.88
N LEU A 31 -12.16 4.98 -13.88
CA LEU A 31 -11.05 5.53 -14.66
C LEU A 31 -11.42 6.94 -15.13
N PRO A 32 -10.62 7.98 -14.81
CA PRO A 32 -10.75 9.26 -15.48
C PRO A 32 -10.24 9.14 -16.92
N THR A 33 -11.19 9.15 -17.86
CA THR A 33 -10.94 9.42 -19.29
C THR A 33 -10.55 10.89 -19.48
N ASP A 34 -9.29 11.14 -19.81
CA ASP A 34 -8.83 11.87 -21.01
C ASP A 34 -7.39 12.42 -20.80
N PRO A 35 -6.49 12.26 -21.78
CA PRO A 35 -5.13 12.78 -21.68
C PRO A 35 -5.10 14.32 -21.79
N PRO A 36 -4.23 15.03 -21.05
CA PRO A 36 -4.02 16.46 -21.28
C PRO A 36 -3.39 16.69 -22.65
N ASN A 37 -4.18 17.33 -23.52
CA ASN A 37 -3.85 17.86 -24.83
C ASN A 37 -2.45 18.55 -24.88
N PRO A 38 -1.50 18.12 -25.75
CA PRO A 38 -0.18 18.71 -25.83
C PRO A 38 -0.22 19.96 -26.71
N ARG A 39 -0.78 21.07 -26.22
CA ARG A 39 -0.76 22.35 -26.92
C ARG A 39 -0.23 23.46 -26.03
N ARG A 40 1.06 23.41 -25.66
CA ARG A 40 1.85 24.60 -25.29
C ARG A 40 3.37 24.41 -25.10
N ARG A 41 3.98 23.26 -25.44
CA ARG A 41 5.45 23.07 -25.37
C ARG A 41 6.22 23.44 -26.65
N GLY A 42 5.54 23.81 -27.73
CA GLY A 42 6.15 24.10 -29.04
C GLY A 42 6.84 25.46 -29.23
N ARG A 43 6.87 26.34 -28.22
CA ARG A 43 7.50 27.68 -28.36
C ARG A 43 8.81 27.90 -27.61
N LEU A 44 9.13 27.07 -26.61
CA LEU A 44 10.38 27.19 -25.84
C LEU A 44 11.54 26.41 -26.46
N VAL A 45 11.25 25.28 -27.13
CA VAL A 45 12.27 24.48 -27.84
C VAL A 45 12.79 25.21 -29.10
N LEU A 46 11.98 26.08 -29.70
CA LEU A 46 12.38 26.83 -30.91
C LEU A 46 13.38 27.96 -30.62
N ILE A 47 13.49 28.45 -29.38
CA ILE A 47 14.40 29.54 -29.02
C ILE A 47 15.80 29.01 -28.70
N LEU A 48 15.90 27.81 -28.12
CA LEU A 48 17.20 27.22 -27.75
C LEU A 48 17.97 26.63 -28.95
N VAL A 49 17.27 26.17 -29.99
CA VAL A 49 17.88 25.71 -31.25
C VAL A 49 18.43 26.88 -32.08
N LEU A 50 17.87 28.09 -31.94
CA LEU A 50 18.36 29.27 -32.67
C LEU A 50 19.60 29.93 -32.05
N SER A 51 19.85 29.76 -30.75
CA SER A 51 21.03 30.33 -30.07
C SER A 51 22.33 29.53 -30.27
N VAL A 52 22.23 28.24 -30.65
CA VAL A 52 23.40 27.39 -30.94
C VAL A 52 23.68 27.27 -32.44
N GLY A 53 22.70 27.55 -33.30
CA GLY A 53 22.85 27.46 -34.77
C GLY A 53 23.45 28.68 -35.48
N LEU A 54 23.48 29.85 -34.83
CA LEU A 54 23.92 31.11 -35.46
C LEU A 54 25.43 31.44 -35.38
N PRO A 55 26.25 30.91 -34.45
CA PRO A 55 27.71 31.08 -34.54
C PRO A 55 28.35 30.19 -35.63
N LEU A 56 27.69 29.09 -36.02
CA LEU A 56 28.20 28.15 -37.04
C LEU A 56 27.95 28.64 -38.49
N LEU A 57 26.95 29.49 -38.72
CA LEU A 57 26.66 30.04 -40.06
C LEU A 57 27.55 31.24 -40.43
N ALA A 58 28.11 31.96 -39.46
CA ALA A 58 29.01 33.08 -39.73
C ALA A 58 30.44 32.63 -40.14
N LEU A 59 30.85 31.41 -39.77
CA LEU A 59 32.11 30.80 -40.22
C LEU A 59 31.99 30.13 -41.60
N GLY A 60 30.77 29.77 -42.03
CA GLY A 60 30.50 29.24 -43.37
C GLY A 60 30.56 30.29 -44.50
N GLY A 61 30.31 31.56 -44.17
CA GLY A 61 30.30 32.66 -45.15
C GLY A 61 31.68 33.02 -45.72
N THR A 62 32.75 32.84 -44.95
CA THR A 62 34.13 33.07 -45.41
C THR A 62 34.70 31.88 -46.20
N ALA A 63 34.23 30.66 -45.93
CA ALA A 63 34.60 29.48 -46.71
C ALA A 63 33.98 29.52 -48.12
N GLY A 64 32.74 30.00 -48.27
CA GLY A 64 32.06 30.08 -49.56
C GLY A 64 32.72 31.01 -50.60
N TYR A 65 33.40 32.08 -50.17
CA TYR A 65 34.13 32.97 -51.08
C TYR A 65 35.46 32.37 -51.57
N LEU A 66 36.11 31.53 -50.76
CA LEU A 66 37.35 30.84 -51.15
C LEU A 66 37.09 29.63 -52.04
N VAL A 67 35.95 28.96 -51.90
CA VAL A 67 35.51 27.84 -52.77
C VAL A 67 35.26 28.29 -54.23
N LEU A 68 34.82 29.53 -54.46
CA LEU A 68 34.66 30.08 -55.82
C LEU A 68 35.98 30.39 -56.55
N SER A 69 37.13 30.35 -55.86
CA SER A 69 38.44 30.71 -56.42
C SER A 69 39.32 29.51 -56.84
N GLY A 70 38.84 28.27 -56.68
CA GLY A 70 39.51 27.07 -57.20
C GLY A 70 40.88 26.76 -56.58
N ALA A 71 41.21 27.33 -55.41
CA ALA A 71 42.56 27.27 -54.84
C ALA A 71 42.76 26.24 -53.70
N PHE A 72 41.74 25.46 -53.34
CA PHE A 72 41.90 24.33 -52.43
C PHE A 72 41.16 23.14 -53.04
N ALA A 73 41.89 22.09 -53.42
CA ALA A 73 41.28 20.78 -53.57
C ALA A 73 40.53 20.47 -52.27
N ASP A 74 39.31 19.95 -52.36
CA ASP A 74 38.60 19.45 -51.19
C ASP A 74 39.59 18.58 -50.41
N PRO A 75 39.86 18.88 -49.12
CA PRO A 75 40.67 17.97 -48.33
C PRO A 75 40.00 16.60 -48.45
N GLU A 76 40.75 15.63 -48.96
CA GLU A 76 40.27 14.27 -49.10
C GLU A 76 39.65 13.87 -47.75
N PRO A 77 38.38 13.41 -47.71
CA PRO A 77 37.74 13.09 -46.46
C PRO A 77 38.69 12.19 -45.67
N PRO A 78 38.93 12.47 -44.38
CA PRO A 78 39.90 11.71 -43.60
C PRO A 78 39.56 10.23 -43.75
N HIS A 79 40.43 9.48 -44.42
CA HIS A 79 40.27 8.04 -44.61
C HIS A 79 40.51 7.40 -43.24
N LEU A 80 39.44 7.16 -42.52
CA LEU A 80 39.48 6.33 -41.33
C LEU A 80 39.97 4.95 -41.77
N SER A 81 41.04 4.46 -41.14
CA SER A 81 41.38 3.05 -41.25
C SER A 81 40.20 2.22 -40.75
N ALA A 82 40.04 0.99 -41.25
CA ALA A 82 38.97 0.09 -40.81
C ALA A 82 38.93 -0.06 -39.27
N VAL A 83 40.11 -0.07 -38.63
CA VAL A 83 40.26 -0.13 -37.16
C VAL A 83 39.72 1.12 -36.46
N GLN A 84 39.88 2.31 -37.06
CA GLN A 84 39.33 3.55 -36.50
C GLN A 84 37.82 3.64 -36.69
N SER A 85 37.29 3.20 -37.83
CA SER A 85 35.84 3.13 -38.05
C SER A 85 35.18 2.15 -37.09
N GLU A 86 35.73 0.93 -36.94
CA GLU A 86 35.23 -0.09 -36.01
C GLU A 86 35.24 0.43 -34.56
N ARG A 87 36.30 1.14 -34.16
CA ARG A 87 36.39 1.74 -32.82
C ARG A 87 35.35 2.83 -32.59
N ILE A 88 35.13 3.71 -33.57
CA ILE A 88 34.12 4.76 -33.47
C ILE A 88 32.73 4.13 -33.40
N GLU A 89 32.44 3.12 -34.22
CA GLU A 89 31.17 2.38 -34.19
C GLU A 89 30.95 1.72 -32.82
N SER A 90 31.99 1.08 -32.24
CA SER A 90 31.88 0.50 -30.90
C SER A 90 31.64 1.54 -29.80
N GLU A 91 32.33 2.69 -29.87
CA GLU A 91 32.14 3.77 -28.89
C GLU A 91 30.75 4.42 -29.02
N VAL A 92 30.18 4.49 -30.23
CA VAL A 92 28.81 4.98 -30.47
C VAL A 92 27.77 4.00 -29.92
N ILE A 93 27.95 2.69 -30.12
CA ILE A 93 27.05 1.66 -29.57
C ILE A 93 27.10 1.71 -28.04
N GLU A 94 28.29 1.70 -27.44
CA GLU A 94 28.45 1.75 -25.98
C GLU A 94 27.80 3.00 -25.36
N ARG A 95 27.96 4.17 -25.99
CA ARG A 95 27.29 5.40 -25.54
C ARG A 95 25.78 5.36 -25.73
N SER A 96 25.30 4.75 -26.80
CA SER A 96 23.86 4.59 -27.03
C SER A 96 23.23 3.67 -25.98
N ASP A 97 23.90 2.57 -25.64
CA ASP A 97 23.45 1.62 -24.61
C ASP A 97 23.45 2.26 -23.22
N LEU A 98 24.49 3.07 -22.91
CA LEU A 98 24.54 3.85 -21.67
C LEU A 98 23.38 4.86 -21.58
N LEU A 99 23.11 5.61 -22.66
CA LEU A 99 21.99 6.54 -22.69
C LEU A 99 20.64 5.83 -22.52
N GLY A 100 20.47 4.67 -23.17
CA GLY A 100 19.27 3.85 -23.00
C GLY A 100 19.08 3.37 -21.55
N THR A 101 20.19 3.01 -20.88
CA THR A 101 20.17 2.62 -19.47
C THR A 101 19.79 3.79 -18.55
N LEU A 102 20.38 4.96 -18.77
CA LEU A 102 20.09 6.17 -17.99
C LEU A 102 18.64 6.65 -18.17
N ASP A 103 18.11 6.58 -19.39
CA ASP A 103 16.71 6.93 -19.66
C ASP A 103 15.76 5.94 -18.96
N ALA A 104 16.06 4.63 -19.00
CA ALA A 104 15.28 3.63 -18.28
C ALA A 104 15.31 3.84 -16.75
N GLN A 105 16.48 4.10 -16.17
CA GLN A 105 16.63 4.40 -14.74
C GLN A 105 15.87 5.68 -14.34
N ARG A 106 15.88 6.71 -15.21
CA ARG A 106 15.11 7.94 -14.98
C ARG A 106 13.61 7.68 -15.02
N ASP A 107 13.14 6.88 -15.97
CA ASP A 107 11.73 6.54 -16.08
C ASP A 107 11.25 5.70 -14.88
N GLU A 108 12.09 4.77 -14.39
CA GLU A 108 11.82 4.00 -13.17
C GLU A 108 11.75 4.91 -11.94
N TYR A 109 12.74 5.77 -11.73
CA TYR A 109 12.75 6.74 -10.64
C TYR A 109 11.49 7.63 -10.64
N ASN A 110 11.15 8.21 -11.80
CA ASN A 110 9.98 9.07 -11.92
C ASN A 110 8.68 8.31 -11.61
N THR A 111 8.61 7.03 -11.98
CA THR A 111 7.46 6.17 -11.68
C THR A 111 7.36 5.94 -10.18
N GLU A 112 8.45 5.59 -9.51
CA GLU A 112 8.46 5.37 -8.07
C GLU A 112 8.14 6.64 -7.28
N VAL A 113 8.69 7.79 -7.66
CA VAL A 113 8.37 9.07 -7.02
C VAL A 113 6.89 9.38 -7.19
N SER A 114 6.34 9.19 -8.39
CA SER A 114 4.91 9.41 -8.62
C SER A 114 4.03 8.49 -7.76
N GLN A 115 4.42 7.23 -7.56
CA GLN A 115 3.68 6.28 -6.72
C GLN A 115 3.81 6.62 -5.23
N TRP A 116 5.00 7.04 -4.79
CA TRP A 116 5.26 7.50 -3.43
C TRP A 116 4.40 8.73 -3.08
N GLU A 117 4.40 9.76 -3.93
CA GLU A 117 3.60 10.97 -3.73
C GLU A 117 2.09 10.67 -3.79
N GLN A 118 1.68 9.81 -4.72
CA GLN A 118 0.27 9.43 -4.88
C GLN A 118 -0.25 8.65 -3.67
N SER A 119 0.49 7.63 -3.21
CA SER A 119 0.11 6.86 -2.01
C SER A 119 0.05 7.73 -0.76
N ALA A 120 1.00 8.65 -0.56
CA ALA A 120 0.98 9.59 0.55
C ALA A 120 -0.26 10.49 0.49
N SER A 121 -0.61 10.99 -0.71
CA SER A 121 -1.80 11.83 -0.89
C SER A 121 -3.10 11.07 -0.65
N TRP A 122 -3.20 9.81 -1.08
CA TRP A 122 -4.37 8.98 -0.84
C TRP A 122 -4.53 8.67 0.65
N ALA A 123 -3.45 8.27 1.32
CA ALA A 123 -3.46 8.00 2.76
C ALA A 123 -3.90 9.24 3.54
N ALA A 124 -3.33 10.41 3.24
CA ALA A 124 -3.75 11.67 3.89
C ALA A 124 -5.24 11.98 3.67
N THR A 125 -5.76 11.72 2.46
CA THR A 125 -7.19 11.97 2.15
C THR A 125 -8.11 11.02 2.93
N GLU A 126 -7.74 9.75 3.03
CA GLU A 126 -8.53 8.74 3.73
C GLU A 126 -8.52 8.97 5.25
N LEU A 127 -7.37 9.33 5.83
CA LEU A 127 -7.23 9.67 7.25
C LEU A 127 -8.01 10.94 7.63
N GLU A 128 -8.20 11.89 6.70
CA GLU A 128 -9.03 13.08 6.92
C GLU A 128 -10.55 12.79 6.83
N SER A 129 -10.97 11.58 6.45
CA SER A 129 -12.39 11.24 6.32
C SER A 129 -13.12 11.37 7.66
N SER A 130 -14.24 12.09 7.65
CA SER A 130 -15.12 12.24 8.81
C SER A 130 -16.41 11.41 8.67
N ALA A 131 -16.39 10.37 7.84
CA ALA A 131 -17.54 9.49 7.65
C ALA A 131 -17.98 8.89 9.00
N GLN A 132 -19.29 8.77 9.19
CA GLN A 132 -19.89 8.24 10.40
C GLN A 132 -20.79 7.06 10.04
N PRO A 133 -20.71 5.94 10.76
CA PRO A 133 -21.60 4.82 10.49
C PRO A 133 -23.02 5.11 10.98
N THR A 134 -23.96 4.32 10.49
CA THR A 134 -25.34 4.31 10.99
C THR A 134 -25.62 2.94 11.62
N PRO A 135 -25.65 2.85 12.96
CA PRO A 135 -25.84 1.57 13.60
C PRO A 135 -27.19 0.93 13.29
N SER A 136 -27.15 -0.35 12.92
CA SER A 136 -28.29 -1.08 12.37
C SER A 136 -28.81 -2.18 13.29
N VAL A 137 -27.93 -2.82 14.08
CA VAL A 137 -28.28 -3.93 14.98
C VAL A 137 -27.66 -3.71 16.35
N SER A 138 -28.49 -3.62 17.39
CA SER A 138 -27.99 -3.42 18.76
C SER A 138 -27.08 -4.56 19.23
N ASN A 139 -26.06 -4.22 20.01
CA ASN A 139 -25.21 -5.20 20.69
C ASN A 139 -26.01 -6.10 21.67
N PRO A 140 -25.95 -7.45 21.55
CA PRO A 140 -26.64 -8.37 22.45
C PRO A 140 -26.19 -8.27 23.91
N GLY A 141 -24.89 -8.08 24.15
CA GLY A 141 -24.29 -7.98 25.48
C GLY A 141 -24.56 -6.66 26.21
N GLY A 142 -25.38 -5.79 25.64
CA GLY A 142 -25.79 -4.52 26.24
C GLY A 142 -24.90 -3.34 25.85
N GLY A 143 -24.85 -2.31 26.70
CA GLY A 143 -24.20 -1.02 26.39
C GLY A 143 -23.03 -0.64 27.30
N ALA A 144 -22.47 -1.59 28.06
CA ALA A 144 -21.41 -1.31 29.01
C ALA A 144 -20.13 -2.10 28.70
N MET A 145 -19.04 -1.34 28.52
CA MET A 145 -17.62 -1.69 28.26
C MET A 145 -17.22 -2.03 26.81
N PRO A 146 -15.98 -1.74 26.36
CA PRO A 146 -15.03 -0.66 26.71
C PRO A 146 -14.97 0.47 25.65
N GLY A 147 -14.37 1.62 25.99
CA GLY A 147 -14.08 2.74 25.07
C GLY A 147 -14.61 4.10 25.54
N ASP A 148 -15.87 4.11 26.00
CA ASP A 148 -16.49 5.26 26.70
C ASP A 148 -16.31 5.16 28.23
N ASP A 149 -15.86 4.01 28.73
CA ASP A 149 -15.45 3.86 30.11
C ASP A 149 -14.08 4.55 30.34
N PRO A 150 -13.76 4.97 31.58
CA PRO A 150 -12.51 5.68 31.85
C PRO A 150 -11.24 4.92 31.46
N TYR A 151 -11.23 3.58 31.50
CA TYR A 151 -10.05 2.79 31.15
C TYR A 151 -9.92 2.61 29.64
N GLY A 152 -11.03 2.34 28.94
CA GLY A 152 -11.07 2.30 27.48
C GLY A 152 -10.66 3.64 26.87
N ARG A 153 -11.23 4.74 27.36
CA ARG A 153 -10.88 6.10 26.92
C ARG A 153 -9.41 6.43 27.18
N ALA A 154 -8.92 6.17 28.39
CA ALA A 154 -7.51 6.40 28.72
C ALA A 154 -6.55 5.58 27.85
N PHE A 155 -6.95 4.37 27.45
CA PHE A 155 -6.18 3.56 26.52
C PHE A 155 -6.13 4.18 25.13
N LEU A 156 -7.27 4.56 24.55
CA LEU A 156 -7.31 5.22 23.23
C LEU A 156 -6.50 6.52 23.24
N ASP A 157 -6.60 7.31 24.32
CA ASP A 157 -5.78 8.52 24.48
C ASP A 157 -4.28 8.22 24.51
N SER A 158 -3.88 7.10 25.14
CA SER A 158 -2.47 6.70 25.24
C SER A 158 -1.83 6.33 23.90
N ILE A 159 -2.65 5.95 22.91
CA ILE A 159 -2.20 5.61 21.56
C ILE A 159 -2.41 6.75 20.56
N GLY A 160 -2.92 7.91 21.01
CA GLY A 160 -3.22 9.06 20.17
C GLY A 160 -4.59 9.03 19.49
N ALA A 161 -5.41 8.02 19.75
CA ALA A 161 -6.75 7.83 19.18
C ALA A 161 -7.82 8.72 19.85
N THR A 162 -7.54 10.02 20.05
CA THR A 162 -8.39 10.91 20.86
C THR A 162 -9.78 11.14 20.28
N ASP A 163 -9.91 11.07 18.96
CA ASP A 163 -11.17 11.31 18.24
C ASP A 163 -11.90 10.02 17.88
N VAL A 164 -11.33 8.85 18.23
CA VAL A 164 -11.96 7.55 18.00
C VAL A 164 -13.13 7.34 18.97
N THR A 165 -14.26 6.92 18.41
CA THR A 165 -15.46 6.52 19.14
C THR A 165 -15.67 5.01 19.06
N VAL A 166 -16.29 4.43 20.09
CA VAL A 166 -16.69 3.01 20.07
C VAL A 166 -18.19 2.91 19.86
N VAL A 167 -18.58 2.12 18.85
CA VAL A 167 -19.96 1.87 18.48
C VAL A 167 -20.30 0.43 18.83
N PHE A 168 -21.27 0.24 19.72
CA PHE A 168 -21.74 -1.09 20.12
C PHE A 168 -22.84 -1.58 19.17
N GLU A 169 -22.46 -2.43 18.22
CA GLU A 169 -23.34 -2.88 17.14
C GLU A 169 -22.97 -4.29 16.64
N ALA A 170 -23.98 -5.15 16.45
CA ALA A 170 -23.86 -6.50 15.91
C ALA A 170 -24.26 -6.59 14.42
N GLY A 171 -24.18 -5.48 13.70
CA GLY A 171 -24.59 -5.36 12.31
C GLY A 171 -23.47 -5.69 11.32
N PRO A 172 -23.73 -5.58 10.00
CA PRO A 172 -22.75 -5.87 8.96
C PRO A 172 -21.46 -5.04 9.06
N GLU A 173 -21.55 -3.82 9.60
CA GLU A 173 -20.41 -2.92 9.77
C GLU A 173 -19.41 -3.41 10.83
N ASN A 174 -19.84 -4.28 11.74
CA ASN A 174 -18.95 -4.94 12.69
C ASN A 174 -18.36 -6.23 12.11
N CYS A 175 -17.81 -6.15 10.90
CA CYS A 175 -17.17 -7.25 10.18
C CYS A 175 -18.04 -8.54 10.09
N GLY A 176 -19.37 -8.39 10.12
CA GLY A 176 -20.30 -9.52 10.07
C GLY A 176 -20.35 -10.38 11.35
N TYR A 177 -20.22 -9.76 12.53
CA TYR A 177 -20.38 -10.41 13.85
C TYR A 177 -21.47 -11.49 13.85
N SER A 178 -21.08 -12.71 14.25
CA SER A 178 -21.85 -13.95 14.12
C SER A 178 -22.26 -14.56 15.47
N GLY A 179 -22.37 -13.75 16.53
CA GLY A 179 -22.75 -14.21 17.87
C GLY A 179 -24.10 -14.92 17.93
N GLY A 180 -24.25 -15.82 18.90
CA GLY A 180 -25.50 -16.54 19.16
C GLY A 180 -25.88 -17.64 18.13
N HIS A 181 -24.93 -18.16 17.35
CA HIS A 181 -25.20 -19.21 16.35
C HIS A 181 -24.91 -20.65 16.81
N ASP A 182 -24.08 -20.85 17.83
CA ASP A 182 -23.74 -22.18 18.35
C ASP A 182 -24.16 -22.37 19.82
N ASP A 183 -24.88 -23.46 20.09
CA ASP A 183 -25.36 -23.80 21.43
C ASP A 183 -24.20 -24.00 22.42
N GLY A 184 -24.11 -23.14 23.44
CA GLY A 184 -23.20 -23.29 24.58
C GLY A 184 -21.88 -22.52 24.50
N TYR A 185 -21.68 -21.69 23.47
CA TYR A 185 -20.55 -20.77 23.36
C TYR A 185 -21.03 -19.31 23.50
N VAL A 186 -20.14 -18.44 23.94
CA VAL A 186 -20.35 -16.98 23.96
C VAL A 186 -19.26 -16.33 23.09
N TYR A 187 -19.64 -15.33 22.31
CA TYR A 187 -18.76 -14.70 21.32
C TYR A 187 -18.57 -13.22 21.62
N ALA A 188 -17.36 -12.71 21.46
CA ALA A 188 -17.06 -11.29 21.34
C ALA A 188 -16.33 -11.05 20.02
N GLY A 189 -16.62 -9.91 19.39
CA GLY A 189 -16.03 -9.52 18.13
C GLY A 189 -15.98 -8.00 18.01
N GLY A 190 -15.09 -7.55 17.13
CA GLY A 190 -14.90 -6.16 16.83
C GLY A 190 -14.51 -5.98 15.38
N CYS A 191 -14.48 -4.72 14.97
CA CYS A 191 -14.06 -4.34 13.64
C CYS A 191 -13.56 -2.90 13.66
N PHE A 192 -12.35 -2.68 13.17
CA PHE A 192 -11.97 -1.40 12.59
C PHE A 192 -12.25 -1.42 11.09
N ASN A 193 -13.00 -0.44 10.59
CA ASN A 193 -13.28 -0.28 9.16
C ASN A 193 -12.71 1.06 8.69
N GLY A 194 -11.75 1.03 7.76
CA GLY A 194 -11.11 2.23 7.21
C GLY A 194 -12.09 3.22 6.54
N ALA A 195 -13.28 2.76 6.15
CA ALA A 195 -14.35 3.64 5.68
C ALA A 195 -14.87 4.61 6.77
N TYR A 196 -14.69 4.26 8.05
CA TYR A 196 -15.04 5.04 9.22
C TYR A 196 -13.81 5.17 10.14
N PRO A 197 -12.79 5.95 9.75
CA PRO A 197 -11.45 5.90 10.36
C PRO A 197 -11.40 6.32 11.83
N ASN A 198 -12.48 6.90 12.36
CA ASN A 198 -12.61 7.30 13.77
C ASN A 198 -13.64 6.45 14.53
N THR A 199 -13.87 5.21 14.10
CA THR A 199 -14.84 4.32 14.73
C THR A 199 -14.31 2.90 14.89
N LEU A 200 -14.47 2.35 16.09
CA LEU A 200 -14.33 0.92 16.38
C LEU A 200 -15.72 0.35 16.61
N PHE A 201 -16.07 -0.72 15.91
CA PHE A 201 -17.29 -1.47 16.16
C PHE A 201 -17.00 -2.59 17.13
N MET A 202 -17.92 -2.83 18.07
CA MET A 202 -17.78 -3.86 19.09
C MET A 202 -19.13 -4.54 19.32
N ALA A 203 -19.13 -5.86 19.43
CA ALA A 203 -20.29 -6.63 19.87
C ALA A 203 -19.88 -7.88 20.64
N TRP A 204 -20.73 -8.31 21.56
CA TRP A 204 -20.54 -9.55 22.30
C TRP A 204 -21.86 -10.14 22.77
N ASP A 205 -21.84 -11.43 23.09
CA ASP A 205 -22.95 -12.13 23.71
C ASP A 205 -23.00 -11.85 25.21
N GLU A 206 -24.19 -11.92 25.82
CA GLU A 206 -24.32 -11.84 27.28
C GLU A 206 -23.44 -12.92 27.95
N GLY A 207 -22.53 -12.51 28.86
CA GLY A 207 -21.61 -13.41 29.54
C GLY A 207 -20.20 -13.50 28.92
N ALA A 208 -19.91 -12.79 27.82
CA ALA A 208 -18.58 -12.72 27.20
C ALA A 208 -17.74 -11.49 27.65
N GLU A 209 -18.11 -10.82 28.76
CA GLU A 209 -17.51 -9.54 29.17
C GLU A 209 -16.01 -9.62 29.48
N ASP A 210 -15.51 -10.80 29.84
CA ASP A 210 -14.12 -11.07 30.17
C ASP A 210 -13.17 -10.97 28.97
N ILE A 211 -13.64 -11.29 27.76
CA ILE A 211 -12.84 -11.25 26.54
C ILE A 211 -13.00 -9.94 25.74
N VAL A 212 -13.99 -9.09 26.04
CA VAL A 212 -14.24 -7.86 25.28
C VAL A 212 -13.04 -6.91 25.30
N ARG A 213 -12.27 -6.90 26.40
CA ARG A 213 -11.10 -6.02 26.53
C ARG A 213 -10.01 -6.37 25.52
N SER A 214 -9.71 -7.65 25.29
CA SER A 214 -8.67 -8.06 24.34
C SER A 214 -9.11 -7.74 22.91
N ILE A 215 -10.37 -7.99 22.57
CA ILE A 215 -10.94 -7.62 21.26
C ILE A 215 -10.86 -6.10 21.04
N PHE A 216 -11.28 -5.28 22.01
CA PHE A 216 -11.20 -3.83 21.88
C PHE A 216 -9.78 -3.32 21.64
N VAL A 217 -8.81 -3.86 22.38
CA VAL A 217 -7.40 -3.47 22.18
C VAL A 217 -6.92 -3.91 20.79
N HIS A 218 -7.32 -5.09 20.33
CA HIS A 218 -7.01 -5.59 18.99
C HIS A 218 -7.54 -4.64 17.90
N GLU A 219 -8.83 -4.26 17.94
CA GLU A 219 -9.40 -3.33 16.96
C GLU A 219 -8.74 -1.95 16.99
N ALA A 220 -8.38 -1.47 18.19
CA ALA A 220 -7.63 -0.23 18.32
C ALA A 220 -6.22 -0.33 17.70
N MET A 221 -5.63 -1.53 17.63
CA MET A 221 -4.37 -1.74 16.91
C MET A 221 -4.56 -1.72 15.40
N HIS A 222 -5.72 -2.11 14.88
CA HIS A 222 -6.05 -1.87 13.48
C HIS A 222 -6.19 -0.37 13.15
N TRP A 223 -6.79 0.42 14.04
CA TRP A 223 -6.75 1.88 13.92
C TRP A 223 -5.29 2.40 13.89
N TYR A 224 -4.45 1.94 14.82
CA TYR A 224 -3.02 2.32 14.83
C TYR A 224 -2.35 1.94 13.51
N GLN A 225 -2.60 0.75 13.00
CA GLN A 225 -2.03 0.33 11.72
C GLN A 225 -2.51 1.20 10.56
N ASN A 226 -3.77 1.64 10.57
CA ASN A 226 -4.29 2.59 9.60
C ASN A 226 -3.54 3.93 9.66
N GLU A 227 -3.38 4.51 10.84
CA GLU A 227 -2.65 5.77 11.01
C GLU A 227 -1.18 5.70 10.57
N HIS A 228 -0.54 4.55 10.79
CA HIS A 228 0.92 4.41 10.64
C HIS A 228 1.38 3.68 9.38
N TYR A 229 0.53 2.85 8.77
CA TYR A 229 0.91 1.96 7.67
C TYR A 229 -0.05 2.01 6.46
N LEU A 230 -1.06 2.87 6.44
CA LEU A 230 -1.97 2.99 5.28
C LEU A 230 -1.24 3.36 3.98
N GLN A 231 -0.21 4.21 4.03
CA GLN A 231 0.61 4.46 2.85
C GLN A 231 1.32 3.17 2.37
N ALA A 232 1.76 2.32 3.30
CA ALA A 232 2.46 1.09 2.97
C ALA A 232 1.55 0.07 2.26
N THR A 233 0.25 0.04 2.59
CA THR A 233 -0.72 -0.82 1.88
C THR A 233 -0.93 -0.35 0.43
N TYR A 234 -1.06 0.95 0.18
CA TYR A 234 -1.10 1.46 -1.21
C TYR A 234 0.19 1.21 -1.99
N LEU A 235 1.35 1.29 -1.33
CA LEU A 235 2.64 0.95 -1.96
C LEU A 235 2.76 -0.54 -2.27
N ALA A 236 2.16 -1.41 -1.45
CA ALA A 236 2.03 -2.82 -1.74
C ALA A 236 1.11 -3.05 -2.96
N ASP A 237 -0.01 -2.31 -3.06
CA ASP A 237 -0.91 -2.37 -4.22
C ASP A 237 -0.20 -1.96 -5.52
N PHE A 238 0.61 -0.89 -5.50
CA PHE A 238 1.43 -0.52 -6.66
C PHE A 238 2.44 -1.59 -7.07
N ALA A 239 2.94 -2.37 -6.10
CA ALA A 239 3.80 -3.52 -6.34
C ALA A 239 3.02 -4.78 -6.79
N GLY A 240 1.69 -4.71 -6.87
CA GLY A 240 0.83 -5.84 -7.24
C GLY A 240 0.68 -6.89 -6.15
N ILE A 241 0.93 -6.53 -4.88
CA ILE A 241 0.80 -7.42 -3.73
C ILE A 241 -0.64 -7.34 -3.22
N ASP A 242 -1.42 -8.39 -3.50
CA ASP A 242 -2.80 -8.46 -3.06
C ASP A 242 -2.92 -8.61 -1.53
N SER A 243 -3.90 -7.93 -0.91
CA SER A 243 -4.11 -7.94 0.54
C SER A 243 -4.32 -9.33 1.12
N SER A 244 -4.92 -10.27 0.37
CA SER A 244 -5.05 -11.66 0.80
C SER A 244 -3.71 -12.36 1.07
N THR A 245 -2.61 -11.83 0.50
CA THR A 245 -1.25 -12.36 0.69
C THR A 245 -0.69 -12.03 2.08
N TYR A 246 -1.14 -10.94 2.70
CA TYR A 246 -0.63 -10.48 3.99
C TYR A 246 -1.69 -10.31 5.08
N ASN A 247 -2.98 -10.52 4.78
CA ASN A 247 -4.07 -10.30 5.73
C ASN A 247 -3.89 -11.08 7.04
N GLU A 248 -3.53 -12.37 6.98
CA GLU A 248 -3.27 -13.17 8.19
C GLU A 248 -2.15 -12.57 9.05
N ARG A 249 -1.11 -12.00 8.41
CA ARG A 249 0.00 -11.34 9.12
C ARG A 249 -0.39 -9.97 9.66
N TRP A 250 -1.27 -9.25 8.97
CA TRP A 250 -1.81 -7.97 9.40
C TRP A 250 -2.66 -8.11 10.67
N GLU A 251 -3.56 -9.09 10.67
CA GLU A 251 -4.37 -9.54 11.81
C GLU A 251 -3.50 -9.96 13.00
N ALA A 252 -2.50 -10.81 12.75
CA ALA A 252 -1.58 -11.25 13.80
C ALA A 252 -0.71 -10.11 14.36
N ASP A 253 -0.35 -9.10 13.56
CA ASP A 253 0.41 -7.92 14.00
C ASP A 253 -0.39 -7.09 15.01
N ALA A 254 -1.69 -6.90 14.79
CA ALA A 254 -2.57 -6.21 15.72
C ALA A 254 -2.62 -6.89 17.09
N SER A 255 -2.83 -8.21 17.11
CA SER A 255 -2.81 -9.01 18.34
C SER A 255 -1.43 -9.03 19.00
N CYS A 256 -0.34 -9.17 18.24
CA CYS A 256 1.00 -9.18 18.82
C CYS A 256 1.38 -7.83 19.42
N ARG A 257 0.97 -6.72 18.79
CA ARG A 257 1.11 -5.38 19.35
C ARG A 257 0.35 -5.23 20.67
N ALA A 258 -0.89 -5.69 20.72
CA ALA A 258 -1.70 -5.71 21.95
C ALA A 258 -0.99 -6.47 23.09
N VAL A 259 -0.40 -7.62 22.79
CA VAL A 259 0.34 -8.46 23.76
C VAL A 259 1.64 -7.79 24.19
N TYR A 260 2.53 -7.46 23.25
CA TYR A 260 3.91 -7.08 23.57
C TYR A 260 4.07 -5.63 24.00
N VAL A 261 3.20 -4.72 23.53
CA VAL A 261 3.27 -3.30 23.88
C VAL A 261 2.34 -2.97 25.03
N TYR A 262 1.12 -3.52 25.03
CA TYR A 262 0.07 -3.14 25.98
C TYR A 262 -0.24 -4.20 27.04
N GLY A 263 0.45 -5.34 27.00
CA GLY A 263 0.43 -6.35 28.06
C GLY A 263 -0.86 -7.15 28.13
N ILE A 264 -1.62 -7.25 27.02
CA ILE A 264 -2.74 -8.19 26.94
C ILE A 264 -2.19 -9.63 27.04
N PRO A 265 -2.75 -10.50 27.89
CA PRO A 265 -2.35 -11.89 27.96
C PRO A 265 -2.45 -12.57 26.59
N ILE A 266 -1.43 -13.34 26.21
CA ILE A 266 -1.40 -13.99 24.88
C ILE A 266 -2.49 -15.07 24.76
N GLU A 267 -2.85 -15.68 25.89
CA GLU A 267 -3.95 -16.66 26.00
C GLU A 267 -5.31 -16.07 25.61
N ASP A 268 -5.53 -14.76 25.76
CA ASP A 268 -6.78 -14.10 25.39
C ASP A 268 -7.00 -14.09 23.87
N TYR A 269 -5.96 -14.33 23.08
CA TYR A 269 -6.02 -14.44 21.62
C TYR A 269 -5.86 -15.85 21.09
N ALA A 270 -5.55 -16.84 21.95
CA ALA A 270 -5.18 -18.19 21.50
C ALA A 270 -6.31 -18.89 20.70
N ASP A 271 -7.56 -18.67 21.11
CA ASP A 271 -8.76 -19.23 20.48
C ASP A 271 -9.52 -18.20 19.61
N SER A 272 -8.91 -17.04 19.34
CA SER A 272 -9.49 -16.01 18.47
C SER A 272 -9.25 -16.31 16.98
N SER A 273 -9.91 -15.57 16.09
CA SER A 273 -9.64 -15.60 14.65
C SER A 273 -8.27 -15.03 14.27
N SER A 274 -7.66 -14.26 15.16
CA SER A 274 -6.43 -13.49 14.89
C SER A 274 -5.39 -13.69 16.00
N PRO A 275 -4.90 -14.93 16.25
CA PRO A 275 -3.91 -15.19 17.30
C PRO A 275 -2.58 -14.48 17.04
N CYS A 276 -1.88 -14.06 18.10
CA CYS A 276 -0.51 -13.58 17.97
C CYS A 276 0.45 -14.74 17.61
N THR A 277 0.68 -14.93 16.32
CA THR A 277 1.49 -16.04 15.76
C THR A 277 2.86 -15.61 15.24
N ILE A 278 3.19 -14.31 15.35
CA ILE A 278 4.44 -13.76 14.81
C ILE A 278 5.57 -14.00 15.81
N ASN A 279 6.42 -14.98 15.49
CA ASN A 279 7.64 -15.24 16.25
C ASN A 279 8.63 -14.09 16.07
N GLY A 280 9.11 -13.52 17.19
CA GLY A 280 10.05 -12.40 17.15
C GLY A 280 9.43 -11.08 16.71
N TRP A 281 8.13 -10.89 16.96
CA TRP A 281 7.42 -9.64 16.71
C TRP A 281 8.16 -8.43 17.31
N TYR A 282 8.11 -7.30 16.61
CA TYR A 282 8.65 -6.02 17.04
C TYR A 282 7.87 -4.86 16.39
N GLU A 283 8.03 -3.67 16.95
CA GLU A 283 7.44 -2.44 16.41
C GLU A 283 7.96 -2.16 14.98
N GLY A 284 7.07 -2.19 13.98
CA GLY A 284 7.45 -2.03 12.57
C GLY A 284 7.48 -3.33 11.76
N PHE A 285 7.22 -4.49 12.40
CA PHE A 285 7.21 -5.80 11.73
C PHE A 285 6.41 -5.81 10.43
N ILE A 286 5.19 -5.25 10.43
CA ILE A 286 4.32 -5.30 9.24
C ILE A 286 4.88 -4.52 8.05
N GLY A 287 5.56 -3.41 8.30
CA GLY A 287 6.26 -2.65 7.26
C GLY A 287 7.39 -3.48 6.65
N ASP A 288 8.27 -4.03 7.46
CA ASP A 288 9.37 -4.88 6.98
C ASP A 288 8.84 -6.14 6.27
N TYR A 289 7.73 -6.70 6.72
CA TYR A 289 7.07 -7.82 6.05
C TYR A 289 6.59 -7.43 4.66
N LEU A 290 5.85 -6.33 4.51
CA LEU A 290 5.42 -5.82 3.21
C LEU A 290 6.60 -5.49 2.29
N ALA A 291 7.67 -4.89 2.83
CA ALA A 291 8.90 -4.64 2.07
C ALA A 291 9.54 -5.95 1.58
N SER A 292 9.53 -7.00 2.42
CA SER A 292 10.04 -8.32 2.03
C SER A 292 9.24 -9.00 0.91
N LEU A 293 7.96 -8.64 0.76
CA LEU A 293 7.10 -9.07 -0.34
C LEU A 293 7.35 -8.26 -1.63
N GLY A 294 8.10 -7.15 -1.55
CA GLY A 294 8.47 -6.31 -2.69
C GLY A 294 7.86 -4.91 -2.68
N ALA A 295 7.14 -4.51 -1.63
CA ALA A 295 6.65 -3.13 -1.51
C ALA A 295 7.81 -2.15 -1.32
N LYS A 296 7.80 -1.04 -2.07
CA LYS A 296 8.84 0.00 -1.98
C LYS A 296 8.45 1.03 -0.91
N LEU A 297 8.80 0.75 0.34
CA LEU A 297 8.32 1.51 1.52
C LEU A 297 9.18 2.72 1.93
N THR A 298 10.22 3.03 1.16
CA THR A 298 11.08 4.19 1.40
C THR A 298 10.93 5.20 0.29
N GLU A 299 11.04 6.48 0.62
CA GLU A 299 11.08 7.56 -0.38
C GLU A 299 12.17 7.24 -1.42
N PRO A 300 11.86 7.31 -2.73
CA PRO A 300 12.82 6.99 -3.78
C PRO A 300 14.04 7.92 -3.73
N ASP A 301 15.22 7.35 -3.51
CA ASP A 301 16.49 8.09 -3.48
C ASP A 301 17.06 8.21 -4.91
N PRO A 302 17.19 9.43 -5.48
CA PRO A 302 17.77 9.60 -6.81
C PRO A 302 19.20 9.04 -6.94
N ALA A 303 19.96 8.92 -5.84
CA ALA A 303 21.28 8.32 -5.86
C ALA A 303 21.26 6.80 -6.12
N ALA A 304 20.15 6.12 -5.79
CA ALA A 304 19.97 4.68 -6.06
C ALA A 304 19.77 4.38 -7.55
N PHE A 305 19.39 5.37 -8.36
CA PHE A 305 19.12 5.25 -9.80
C PHE A 305 20.29 5.72 -10.68
N GLU A 306 21.49 5.93 -10.11
CA GLU A 306 22.68 6.45 -10.81
C GLU A 306 22.42 7.74 -11.63
N LEU A 307 21.41 8.54 -11.24
CA LEU A 307 21.00 9.76 -11.94
C LEU A 307 22.00 10.93 -11.78
N VAL A 308 23.08 10.71 -11.03
CA VAL A 308 24.17 11.68 -10.87
C VAL A 308 25.11 11.56 -12.07
N GLU A 309 24.93 12.50 -13.00
CA GLU A 309 25.73 12.73 -14.21
C GLU A 309 27.12 12.07 -14.21
N ALA A 310 27.32 11.23 -15.23
CA ALA A 310 28.60 10.95 -15.85
C ALA A 310 29.26 12.27 -16.35
N SER A 311 29.71 13.10 -15.42
CA SER A 311 30.54 14.25 -15.68
C SER A 311 31.97 13.86 -15.35
N ARG A 312 32.74 13.48 -16.37
CA ARG A 312 34.21 13.54 -16.40
C ARG A 312 34.77 13.18 -17.78
N PRO A 313 35.93 13.75 -18.14
CA PRO A 313 36.12 14.86 -19.08
C PRO A 313 36.42 14.46 -20.53
#